data_AF-A0A847AGB5-F1
#
_entry.id   AF-A0A847AGB5-F1
#
_cell.length_a   1.000
_cell.length_b   1.000
_cell.length_c   1.000
_cell.angle_alpha   90.00
_cell.angle_beta   90.00
_cell.angle_gamma   90.00
#
_symmetry.space_group_name_H-M   'P 1'
#
loop_
_entity.id
_entity.type
_entity.pdbx_description
1 polymer ?
#
loop_
_entity_poly.entity_id
_entity_poly.type
_entity_poly.pdbx_seq_one_letter_code
_entity_poly.pdbx_strand_id
1 'polypeptide(L)'
;MAGTEGSVASRVEAMDFYDPVFGFYDQLSEIFGEGAVDDITDIDNEESFEYSYLISLNRQGIKFSSEQLNDLLEREDAYFLNILISREKALAVREFWKYPSQGRGQVLEVSSSCFLEEHTFVHRLFDLFIRENHLLYLTGDQLSEEVFLEGRKVSLYYKYFNRSD
;
A
#
# COMPACT_ATOMS: atom_id res chain seq x y z
N MET A 1 5.33 -33.13 -9.02
CA MET A 1 3.95 -33.48 -8.61
C MET A 1 3.33 -32.22 -8.04
N ALA A 2 2.18 -31.83 -8.60
CA ALA A 2 1.49 -30.57 -8.34
C ALA A 2 0.90 -30.53 -6.92
N GLY A 3 0.91 -29.36 -6.31
CA GLY A 3 0.38 -29.12 -4.96
C GLY A 3 0.24 -27.64 -4.66
N THR A 4 -0.44 -26.90 -5.53
CA THR A 4 -0.85 -25.50 -5.36
C THR A 4 -2.31 -25.36 -5.79
N GLU A 5 -3.23 -26.03 -5.12
CA GLU A 5 -4.66 -25.87 -5.36
C GLU A 5 -5.37 -25.51 -4.05
N GLY A 6 -5.32 -24.21 -3.74
CA GLY A 6 -6.11 -23.54 -2.72
C GLY A 6 -6.21 -22.07 -3.09
N SER A 7 -7.37 -21.45 -2.90
CA SER A 7 -7.59 -20.02 -3.18
C SER A 7 -6.62 -19.15 -2.37
N VAL A 8 -6.36 -17.90 -2.79
CA VAL A 8 -5.49 -17.00 -2.02
C VAL A 8 -6.07 -16.77 -0.63
N ALA A 9 -7.38 -16.65 -0.52
CA ALA A 9 -8.10 -16.63 0.75
C ALA A 9 -7.71 -17.80 1.66
N SER A 10 -7.67 -19.03 1.14
CA SER A 10 -7.28 -20.22 1.93
C SER A 10 -5.83 -20.14 2.40
N ARG A 11 -4.93 -19.60 1.57
CA ARG A 11 -3.52 -19.41 1.91
C ARG A 11 -3.35 -18.35 2.99
N VAL A 12 -4.06 -17.24 2.88
CA VAL A 12 -4.02 -16.13 3.85
C VAL A 12 -4.56 -16.58 5.21
N GLU A 13 -5.69 -17.29 5.25
CA GLU A 13 -6.24 -17.82 6.52
C GLU A 13 -5.30 -18.81 7.21
N ALA A 14 -4.48 -19.53 6.44
CA ALA A 14 -3.52 -20.50 6.96
C ALA A 14 -2.18 -19.86 7.42
N MET A 15 -1.96 -18.57 7.15
CA MET A 15 -0.76 -17.87 7.63
C MET A 15 -0.83 -17.68 9.15
N ASP A 16 0.32 -17.71 9.82
CA ASP A 16 0.40 -17.36 11.23
C ASP A 16 0.04 -15.89 11.47
N PHE A 17 -0.32 -15.55 12.70
CA PHE A 17 -0.41 -14.13 13.09
C PHE A 17 0.97 -13.48 12.98
N TYR A 18 0.97 -12.28 12.42
CA TYR A 18 2.15 -11.50 12.19
C TYR A 18 2.37 -10.59 13.38
N ASP A 19 3.52 -10.75 14.04
CA ASP A 19 4.05 -9.76 14.98
C ASP A 19 5.11 -8.96 14.21
N PRO A 20 4.78 -7.73 13.75
CA PRO A 20 5.68 -6.95 12.94
C PRO A 20 6.97 -6.66 13.72
N VAL A 21 8.11 -7.01 13.13
CA VAL A 21 9.38 -6.47 13.59
C VAL A 21 9.37 -4.98 13.23
N PHE A 22 9.39 -4.11 14.24
CA PHE A 22 9.44 -2.66 14.06
C PHE A 22 10.51 -2.26 13.03
N GLY A 23 10.20 -1.29 12.15
CA GLY A 23 11.19 -0.69 11.25
C GLY A 23 10.80 -0.57 9.77
N PHE A 24 9.54 -0.80 9.38
CA PHE A 24 9.13 -0.66 7.98
C PHE A 24 9.40 0.73 7.40
N TYR A 25 9.17 1.80 8.16
CA TYR A 25 9.48 3.16 7.73
C TYR A 25 10.97 3.32 7.39
N ASP A 26 11.86 2.81 8.24
CA ASP A 26 13.31 2.93 8.05
C ASP A 26 13.74 2.14 6.81
N GLN A 27 13.26 0.90 6.65
CA GLN A 27 13.55 0.08 5.48
C GLN A 27 13.00 0.67 4.18
N LEU A 28 11.77 1.19 4.21
CA LEU A 28 11.19 1.90 3.07
C LEU A 28 12.01 3.14 2.73
N SER A 29 12.48 3.89 3.73
CA SER A 29 13.35 5.05 3.53
C SER A 29 14.70 4.65 2.94
N GLU A 30 15.29 3.53 3.37
CA GLU A 30 16.52 3.00 2.78
C GLU A 30 16.34 2.58 1.31
N ILE A 31 15.20 1.98 0.98
CA ILE A 31 14.91 1.47 -0.37
C ILE A 31 14.50 2.58 -1.35
N PHE A 32 13.63 3.50 -0.92
CA PHE A 32 13.05 4.53 -1.78
C PHE A 32 13.78 5.88 -1.69
N GLY A 33 14.62 6.08 -0.68
CA GLY A 33 15.38 7.29 -0.45
C GLY A 33 14.93 8.03 0.81
N GLU A 34 15.92 8.53 1.58
CA GLU A 34 15.66 9.33 2.76
C GLU A 34 14.86 10.58 2.39
N GLY A 35 13.67 10.70 2.98
CA GLY A 35 12.76 11.79 2.68
C GLY A 35 11.92 11.58 1.42
N ALA A 36 11.72 10.34 0.94
CA ALA A 36 10.70 10.01 -0.06
C ALA A 36 9.38 9.51 0.57
N VAL A 37 9.47 9.04 1.81
CA VAL A 37 8.45 8.25 2.50
C VAL A 37 7.75 9.08 3.57
N ASP A 38 6.43 8.99 3.58
CA ASP A 38 5.54 9.52 4.60
C ASP A 38 4.84 8.35 5.32
N ASP A 39 4.94 8.30 6.65
CA ASP A 39 4.09 7.42 7.46
C ASP A 39 2.75 8.12 7.69
N ILE A 40 1.69 7.56 7.13
CA ILE A 40 0.32 8.05 7.25
C ILE A 40 -0.56 7.06 8.02
N THR A 41 0.06 6.18 8.81
CA THR A 41 -0.63 5.21 9.65
C THR A 41 -1.48 5.93 10.69
N ASP A 42 -2.79 5.64 10.70
CA ASP A 42 -3.70 6.11 11.73
C ASP A 42 -3.65 5.18 12.95
N ILE A 43 -2.63 5.37 13.81
CA ILE A 43 -2.40 4.49 14.96
C ILE A 43 -3.41 4.70 16.10
N ASP A 44 -4.00 5.90 16.17
CA ASP A 44 -4.94 6.29 17.22
C ASP A 44 -6.35 5.73 16.95
N ASN A 45 -6.60 5.24 15.74
CA ASN A 45 -7.83 4.60 15.36
C ASN A 45 -7.79 3.10 15.69
N GLU A 46 -8.63 2.69 16.63
CA GLU A 46 -8.77 1.27 17.04
C GLU A 46 -9.25 0.37 15.89
N GLU A 47 -9.87 0.94 14.84
CA GLU A 47 -10.29 0.24 13.62
C GLU A 47 -9.20 0.22 12.53
N SER A 48 -7.99 0.68 12.82
CA SER A 48 -6.86 0.68 11.90
C SER A 48 -6.14 -0.67 11.90
N PHE A 49 -6.36 -1.43 10.83
CA PHE A 49 -5.83 -2.80 10.67
C PHE A 49 -4.54 -2.85 9.84
N GLU A 50 -3.98 -1.69 9.49
CA GLU A 50 -2.85 -1.58 8.58
C GLU A 50 -1.83 -0.53 9.02
N TYR A 51 -0.57 -0.75 8.63
CA TYR A 51 0.42 0.31 8.49
C TYR A 51 0.31 0.88 7.07
N SER A 52 0.35 2.21 6.94
CA SER A 52 0.13 2.90 5.67
C SER A 52 1.25 3.89 5.39
N TYR A 53 1.91 3.71 4.26
CA TYR A 53 3.06 4.49 3.85
C TYR A 53 2.85 5.08 2.46
N LEU A 54 3.13 6.38 2.33
CA LEU A 54 3.02 7.10 1.08
C LEU A 54 4.40 7.46 0.56
N ILE A 55 4.71 7.04 -0.67
CA ILE A 55 5.99 7.31 -1.33
C ILE A 55 5.74 8.31 -2.45
N SER A 56 6.41 9.45 -2.38
CA SER A 56 6.38 10.47 -3.44
C SER A 56 6.97 9.92 -4.73
N LEU A 57 6.27 10.11 -5.86
CA LEU A 57 6.78 9.78 -7.18
C LEU A 57 7.16 11.02 -8.00
N ASN A 58 6.77 12.22 -7.55
CA ASN A 58 7.16 13.47 -8.21
C ASN A 58 8.60 13.89 -7.85
N ARG A 59 9.19 14.76 -8.69
CA ARG A 59 10.45 15.49 -8.44
C ARG A 59 11.58 14.63 -7.85
N GLN A 60 11.82 13.46 -8.44
CA GLN A 60 12.86 12.49 -8.02
C GLN A 60 12.58 11.80 -6.68
N GLY A 61 11.31 11.69 -6.27
CA GLY A 61 10.92 10.97 -5.07
C GLY A 61 11.17 11.76 -3.79
N ILE A 62 10.99 13.08 -3.82
CA ILE A 62 11.14 13.93 -2.63
C ILE A 62 9.76 14.09 -1.97
N LYS A 63 9.70 13.87 -0.65
CA LYS A 63 8.56 14.13 0.23
C LYS A 63 8.20 15.60 0.17
N PHE A 64 6.91 15.86 0.12
CA PHE A 64 6.38 17.21 0.14
C PHE A 64 5.94 17.59 1.54
N SER A 65 6.31 18.78 2.00
CA SER A 65 5.54 19.42 3.06
C SER A 65 4.12 19.75 2.54
N SER A 66 3.16 19.97 3.44
CA SER A 66 1.81 20.36 3.05
C SER A 66 1.78 21.62 2.17
N GLU A 67 2.67 22.59 2.44
CA GLU A 67 2.80 23.80 1.62
C GLU A 67 3.32 23.48 0.20
N GLN A 68 4.35 22.64 0.11
CA GLN A 68 4.90 22.23 -1.19
C GLN A 68 3.91 21.38 -1.99
N LEU A 69 3.08 20.58 -1.31
CA LEU A 69 2.02 19.81 -1.94
C LEU A 69 0.95 20.73 -2.53
N ASN A 70 0.53 21.76 -1.80
CA ASN A 70 -0.43 22.74 -2.32
C ASN A 70 0.14 23.45 -3.56
N ASP A 71 1.40 23.91 -3.50
CA ASP A 71 2.09 24.51 -4.64
C ASP A 71 2.22 23.55 -5.83
N LEU A 72 2.45 22.26 -5.56
CA LEU A 72 2.51 21.22 -6.58
C LEU A 72 1.15 21.08 -7.26
N LEU A 73 0.08 20.91 -6.47
CA LEU A 73 -1.28 20.71 -6.95
C LEU A 73 -1.84 21.90 -7.73
N GLU A 74 -1.32 23.11 -7.51
CA GLU A 74 -1.66 24.27 -8.33
C GLU A 74 -1.04 24.24 -9.73
N ARG A 75 0.04 23.47 -9.94
CA ARG A 75 0.88 23.52 -11.14
C ARG A 75 0.87 22.23 -11.95
N GLU A 76 0.85 21.10 -11.27
CA GLU A 76 1.04 19.77 -11.83
C GLU A 76 0.31 18.70 -11.02
N ASP A 77 0.12 17.53 -11.61
CA ASP A 77 -0.51 16.40 -10.93
C ASP A 77 0.47 15.80 -9.89
N ALA A 78 -0.04 15.45 -8.71
CA ALA A 78 0.75 14.76 -7.69
C ALA A 78 0.55 13.25 -7.79
N TYR A 79 1.63 12.48 -7.70
CA TYR A 79 1.66 11.03 -7.86
C TYR A 79 2.34 10.38 -6.67
N PHE A 80 1.72 9.34 -6.14
CA PHE A 80 2.24 8.60 -5.00
C PHE A 80 2.07 7.10 -5.19
N LEU A 81 2.98 6.34 -4.58
CA LEU A 81 2.80 4.92 -4.32
C LEU A 81 2.36 4.79 -2.86
N ASN A 82 1.15 4.29 -2.64
CA ASN A 82 0.65 3.92 -1.33
C ASN A 82 0.97 2.44 -1.07
N ILE A 83 1.63 2.14 0.05
CA ILE A 83 1.93 0.78 0.52
C ILE A 83 1.17 0.55 1.82
N LEU A 84 0.34 -0.49 1.82
CA LEU A 84 -0.42 -0.93 2.98
C LEU A 84 0.15 -2.26 3.46
N ILE A 85 0.35 -2.41 4.77
CA ILE A 85 0.82 -3.65 5.39
C ILE A 85 -0.15 -4.04 6.49
N SER A 86 -0.70 -5.25 6.44
CA SER A 86 -1.64 -5.70 7.47
C SER A 86 -0.93 -5.84 8.82
N ARG A 87 -1.61 -5.43 9.89
CA ARG A 87 -1.14 -5.58 11.27
C ARG A 87 -1.32 -6.99 11.82
N GLU A 88 -2.17 -7.81 11.19
CA GLU A 88 -2.50 -9.15 11.68
C GLU A 88 -1.76 -10.26 10.93
N LYS A 89 -1.49 -10.06 9.65
CA LYS A 89 -0.89 -11.06 8.75
C LYS A 89 0.23 -10.40 7.96
N ALA A 90 1.23 -11.19 7.55
CA ALA A 90 2.35 -10.72 6.74
C ALA A 90 1.91 -10.44 5.29
N LEU A 91 0.96 -9.53 5.11
CA LEU A 91 0.33 -9.17 3.85
C LEU A 91 0.70 -7.74 3.50
N ALA A 92 0.87 -7.48 2.21
CA ALA A 92 1.04 -6.14 1.70
C ALA A 92 0.20 -5.91 0.46
N VAL A 93 -0.21 -4.67 0.28
CA VAL A 93 -0.89 -4.14 -0.90
C VAL A 93 -0.15 -2.90 -1.35
N ARG A 94 -0.22 -2.61 -2.64
CA ARG A 94 0.16 -1.31 -3.16
C ARG A 94 -0.92 -0.74 -4.06
N GLU A 95 -1.04 0.57 -4.01
CA GLU A 95 -1.92 1.35 -4.87
C GLU A 95 -1.16 2.57 -5.38
N PHE A 96 -1.49 3.01 -6.58
CA PHE A 96 -1.00 4.26 -7.14
C PHE A 96 -2.06 5.32 -6.93
N TRP A 97 -1.67 6.41 -6.29
CA TRP A 97 -2.53 7.54 -6.03
C TRP A 97 -2.13 8.69 -6.94
N LYS A 98 -3.12 9.37 -7.50
CA LYS A 98 -2.95 10.59 -8.26
C LYS A 98 -3.91 11.64 -7.74
N TYR A 99 -3.39 12.82 -7.45
CA TYR A 99 -4.17 14.02 -7.23
C TYR A 99 -4.04 14.93 -8.45
N PRO A 100 -5.07 14.99 -9.32
CA PRO A 100 -5.05 15.88 -10.47
C PRO A 100 -5.00 17.34 -10.03
N SER A 101 -4.15 18.12 -10.70
CA SER A 101 -4.01 19.57 -10.48
C SER A 101 -5.35 20.30 -10.56
N GLN A 102 -6.19 19.95 -11.54
CA GLN A 102 -7.53 20.51 -11.71
C GLN A 102 -8.47 20.24 -10.52
N GLY A 103 -8.22 19.15 -9.78
CA GLY A 103 -8.98 18.78 -8.60
C GLY A 103 -8.56 19.53 -7.32
N ARG A 104 -7.45 20.28 -7.35
CA ARG A 104 -6.91 21.04 -6.20
C ARG A 104 -6.85 20.23 -4.90
N GLY A 105 -6.42 18.98 -5.00
CA GLY A 105 -6.31 18.05 -3.86
C GLY A 105 -7.64 17.47 -3.34
N GLN A 106 -8.78 17.80 -3.95
CA GLN A 106 -10.09 17.27 -3.55
C GLN A 106 -10.47 15.98 -4.29
N VAL A 107 -9.76 15.66 -5.36
CA VAL A 107 -9.98 14.47 -6.17
C VAL A 107 -8.78 13.56 -6.02
N LEU A 108 -9.03 12.32 -5.59
CA LEU A 108 -8.05 11.25 -5.56
C LEU A 108 -8.43 10.20 -6.60
N GLU A 109 -7.54 9.95 -7.54
CA GLU A 109 -7.62 8.84 -8.48
C GLU A 109 -6.72 7.70 -7.96
N VAL A 110 -7.27 6.49 -7.85
CA VAL A 110 -6.56 5.30 -7.39
C VAL A 110 -6.44 4.29 -8.52
N SER A 111 -5.28 3.66 -8.65
CA SER A 111 -5.00 2.68 -9.70
C SER A 111 -4.11 1.55 -9.18
N SER A 112 -4.28 0.34 -9.71
CA SER A 112 -3.37 -0.79 -9.45
C SER A 112 -2.08 -0.72 -10.29
N SER A 113 -2.05 0.18 -11.28
CA SER A 113 -0.93 0.39 -12.21
C SER A 113 -0.42 1.83 -12.17
N CYS A 114 0.86 2.02 -12.51
CA CYS A 114 1.45 3.37 -12.61
C CYS A 114 0.67 4.25 -13.59
N PHE A 115 0.45 5.51 -13.24
CA PHE A 115 -0.15 6.50 -14.15
C PHE A 115 0.83 6.98 -15.23
N LEU A 116 2.13 6.98 -14.93
CA LEU A 116 3.21 7.40 -15.85
C LEU A 116 4.20 6.25 -16.03
N GLU A 117 4.66 6.04 -17.27
CA GLU A 117 5.61 4.97 -17.61
C GLU A 117 6.95 5.12 -16.88
N GLU A 118 7.39 6.36 -16.67
CA GLU A 118 8.61 6.68 -15.93
C GLU A 118 8.58 6.23 -14.46
N HIS A 119 7.41 5.98 -13.87
CA HIS A 119 7.30 5.49 -12.49
C HIS A 119 7.44 3.97 -12.38
N THR A 120 7.53 3.23 -13.49
CA THR A 120 7.59 1.75 -13.47
C THR A 120 8.76 1.18 -12.67
N PHE A 121 9.84 1.94 -12.44
CA PHE A 121 10.98 1.51 -11.63
C PHE A 121 10.58 1.14 -10.18
N VAL A 122 9.55 1.77 -9.62
CA VAL A 122 9.11 1.55 -8.23
C VAL A 122 8.59 0.14 -8.00
N HIS A 123 8.16 -0.55 -9.07
CA HIS A 123 7.77 -1.95 -8.95
C HIS A 123 8.92 -2.81 -8.43
N ARG A 124 10.15 -2.58 -8.92
CA ARG A 124 11.33 -3.34 -8.47
C ARG A 124 11.70 -3.02 -7.02
N LEU A 125 11.55 -1.76 -6.61
CA LEU A 125 11.80 -1.32 -5.23
C LEU A 125 10.78 -1.92 -4.26
N PHE A 126 9.50 -1.92 -4.66
CA PHE A 126 8.44 -2.59 -3.91
C PHE A 126 8.70 -4.10 -3.80
N ASP A 127 9.04 -4.77 -4.90
CA ASP A 127 9.31 -6.22 -4.88
C ASP A 127 10.52 -6.56 -3.98
N LEU A 128 11.52 -5.67 -3.93
CA LEU A 128 12.64 -5.78 -2.98
C LEU A 128 12.14 -5.71 -1.54
N PHE A 129 11.35 -4.69 -1.20
CA PHE A 129 10.76 -4.50 0.12
C PHE A 129 9.94 -5.73 0.58
N ILE A 130 9.07 -6.23 -0.30
CA ILE A 130 8.24 -7.42 -0.04
C ILE A 130 9.11 -8.64 0.28
N ARG A 131 10.18 -8.85 -0.49
CA ARG A 131 11.06 -10.00 -0.31
C ARG A 131 11.87 -9.91 0.98
N GLU A 132 12.43 -8.75 1.30
CA GLU A 132 13.25 -8.54 2.51
C GLU A 132 12.43 -8.70 3.79
N ASN A 133 11.14 -8.40 3.74
CA ASN A 133 10.22 -8.52 4.87
C ASN A 133 9.38 -9.80 4.88
N HIS A 134 9.60 -10.70 3.92
CA HIS A 134 8.84 -11.94 3.79
C HIS A 134 7.31 -11.73 3.72
N LEU A 135 6.87 -10.64 3.09
CA LEU A 135 5.47 -10.30 2.95
C LEU A 135 4.84 -11.02 1.75
N LEU A 136 3.54 -11.32 1.84
CA LEU A 136 2.73 -11.77 0.71
C LEU A 136 2.05 -10.55 0.08
N TYR A 137 2.47 -10.21 -1.13
CA TYR A 137 1.80 -9.17 -1.93
C TYR A 137 0.48 -9.71 -2.50
N LEU A 138 -0.61 -8.95 -2.30
CA LEU A 138 -1.94 -9.21 -2.86
C LEU A 138 -2.29 -8.21 -3.94
N THR A 139 -2.76 -8.71 -5.08
CA THR A 139 -3.32 -7.90 -6.19
C THR A 139 -4.79 -7.56 -5.96
N GLY A 140 -5.33 -6.58 -6.68
CA GLY A 140 -6.75 -6.19 -6.56
C GLY A 140 -7.73 -7.35 -6.71
N ASP A 141 -7.53 -8.21 -7.71
CA ASP A 141 -8.39 -9.40 -7.90
C ASP A 141 -8.33 -10.34 -6.70
N GLN A 142 -7.14 -10.50 -6.09
CA GLN A 142 -6.97 -11.36 -4.92
C GLN A 142 -7.59 -10.74 -3.67
N LEU A 143 -7.54 -9.41 -3.53
CA LEU A 143 -8.15 -8.69 -2.41
C LEU A 143 -9.67 -8.86 -2.36
N SER A 144 -10.31 -9.02 -3.52
CA SER A 144 -11.74 -9.29 -3.64
C SER A 144 -12.15 -10.73 -3.27
N GLU A 145 -11.20 -11.64 -3.03
CA GLU A 145 -11.55 -13.00 -2.61
C GLU A 145 -12.26 -13.01 -1.25
N GLU A 146 -13.32 -13.81 -1.14
CA GLU A 146 -14.16 -13.86 0.05
C GLU A 146 -13.56 -14.75 1.16
N VAL A 147 -13.61 -14.25 2.38
CA VAL A 147 -13.29 -14.95 3.63
C VAL A 147 -14.41 -14.77 4.64
N PHE A 148 -14.44 -15.62 5.67
CA PHE A 148 -15.38 -15.45 6.77
C PHE A 148 -14.79 -14.58 7.88
N LEU A 149 -15.58 -13.61 8.33
CA LEU A 149 -15.37 -12.80 9.52
C LEU A 149 -16.67 -12.80 10.33
N GLU A 150 -16.62 -13.34 11.55
CA GLU A 150 -17.78 -13.44 12.46
C GLU A 150 -19.04 -14.06 11.81
N GLY A 151 -18.83 -15.09 10.97
CA GLY A 151 -19.91 -15.79 10.27
C GLY A 151 -20.48 -15.06 9.05
N ARG A 152 -19.94 -13.89 8.67
CA ARG A 152 -20.27 -13.17 7.44
C ARG A 152 -19.15 -13.35 6.42
N LYS A 153 -19.52 -13.39 5.14
CA LYS A 153 -18.56 -13.30 4.04
C LYS A 153 -18.17 -11.84 3.82
N VAL A 154 -16.88 -11.57 3.80
CA VAL A 154 -16.28 -10.27 3.53
C VAL A 154 -15.06 -10.47 2.62
N SER A 155 -14.59 -9.42 1.95
CA SER A 155 -13.36 -9.51 1.17
C SER A 155 -12.12 -9.56 2.06
N LEU A 156 -11.01 -10.08 1.52
CA LEU A 156 -9.70 -10.01 2.19
C LEU A 156 -9.31 -8.56 2.49
N TYR A 157 -9.66 -7.63 1.60
CA TYR A 157 -9.33 -6.22 1.80
C TYR A 157 -10.03 -5.65 3.04
N TYR A 158 -11.31 -5.95 3.21
CA TYR A 158 -12.05 -5.53 4.39
C TYR A 158 -11.51 -6.17 5.67
N LYS A 159 -11.31 -7.49 5.66
CA LYS A 159 -10.89 -8.21 6.87
C LYS A 159 -9.53 -7.77 7.40
N TYR A 160 -8.55 -7.56 6.52
CA TYR A 160 -7.15 -7.38 6.94
C TYR A 160 -6.62 -5.95 6.85
N PHE A 161 -7.36 -5.06 6.20
CA PHE A 161 -6.98 -3.67 5.98
C PHE A 161 -8.10 -2.67 6.32
N ASN A 162 -9.32 -3.16 6.64
CA ASN A 162 -10.51 -2.32 6.86
C ASN A 162 -10.81 -1.38 5.67
N ARG A 163 -10.58 -1.88 4.44
CA ARG A 163 -10.85 -1.16 3.19
C ARG A 163 -11.99 -1.82 2.43
N SER A 164 -12.66 -1.05 1.56
CA SER A 164 -13.67 -1.58 0.64
C SER A 164 -13.08 -1.64 -0.77
N ASP A 165 -13.49 -2.66 -1.53
CA ASP A 165 -13.15 -2.83 -2.94
C ASP A 165 -13.93 -1.87 -3.85
#